data_AF-A0A7C5X5U7-F1
#
_entry.id   AF-A0A7C5X5U7-F1
#
_cell.length_a   1.000
_cell.length_b   1.000
_cell.length_c   1.000
_cell.angle_alpha   90.00
_cell.angle_beta   90.00
_cell.angle_gamma   90.00
#
_symmetry.space_group_name_H-M   'P 1'
#
loop_
_entity.id
_entity.type
_entity.pdbx_description
1 polymer ?
#
loop_
_entity_poly.entity_id
_entity_poly.type
_entity_poly.pdbx_seq_one_letter_code
_entity_poly.pdbx_strand_id
1 'polypeptide(L)'
;MKSVITMLLSLSFFGLAQGPTYLWAPCQIPTEAFSALPERAQTLSIPIARFLPEKGALEFLGAADETELLSGNAFLYLDGEFFLLGIREGTWTTILRGKPDSAELVIFGTGSPEILSSFAILEALGLLPWGEAIELAEKTVPLKLPAPPEGLKLDPILWTLVGHPDWFAFSRDYGLERAGIRVRVVAELQGSLSQAFEGYIRSSTENLAELLIPIPLLPELGKDPAVKIVRPPFVPHPLGG
;
A
#
# COMPACT_ATOMS: atom_id res chain seq x y z
N MET A 1 -16.05 -30.28 14.61
CA MET A 1 -16.15 -29.37 15.77
C MET A 1 -15.85 -27.98 15.25
N LYS A 2 -16.82 -27.05 15.30
CA LYS A 2 -16.66 -25.66 14.86
C LYS A 2 -16.04 -24.89 16.03
N SER A 3 -14.75 -24.60 15.99
CA SER A 3 -14.12 -23.72 16.97
C SER A 3 -14.55 -22.28 16.67
N VAL A 4 -15.17 -21.65 17.66
CA VAL A 4 -15.49 -20.22 17.64
C VAL A 4 -14.19 -19.49 17.97
N ILE A 5 -13.73 -18.62 17.06
CA ILE A 5 -12.61 -17.73 17.29
C ILE A 5 -13.12 -16.57 18.15
N THR A 6 -12.63 -16.48 19.39
CA THR A 6 -12.91 -15.34 20.28
C THR A 6 -11.78 -14.34 20.10
N MET A 7 -12.01 -13.30 19.31
CA MET A 7 -11.06 -12.20 19.12
C MET A 7 -11.45 -11.05 20.06
N LEU A 8 -10.56 -10.68 20.98
CA LEU A 8 -10.79 -9.60 21.95
C LEU A 8 -10.22 -8.29 21.37
N LEU A 9 -11.08 -7.34 21.01
CA LEU A 9 -10.66 -5.96 20.73
C LEU A 9 -10.57 -5.19 22.06
N SER A 10 -9.37 -4.74 22.43
CA SER A 10 -9.18 -3.78 23.52
C SER A 10 -8.79 -2.41 22.95
N LEU A 11 -9.71 -1.45 22.98
CA LEU A 11 -9.48 -0.06 22.58
C LEU A 11 -9.27 0.81 23.83
N SER A 12 -8.20 1.63 23.83
CA SER A 12 -7.96 2.64 24.88
C SER A 12 -8.09 4.03 24.28
N PHE A 13 -9.18 4.74 24.60
CA PHE A 13 -9.45 6.09 24.11
C PHE A 13 -8.79 7.16 25.00
N PHE A 14 -7.86 7.94 24.45
CA PHE A 14 -7.45 9.24 25.03
C PHE A 14 -7.44 10.32 23.94
N GLY A 15 -8.40 11.26 24.03
CA GLY A 15 -8.61 12.31 23.02
C GLY A 15 -7.87 13.62 23.31
N LEU A 16 -7.15 14.13 22.31
CA LEU A 16 -6.80 15.55 22.12
C LEU A 16 -6.48 15.78 20.64
N ALA A 17 -7.33 16.51 19.88
CA ALA A 17 -7.10 16.98 18.49
C ALA A 17 -6.25 16.03 17.60
N GLN A 18 -6.62 14.76 17.58
CA GLN A 18 -5.94 13.72 16.80
C GLN A 18 -6.64 13.63 15.44
N GLY A 19 -5.86 13.42 14.37
CA GLY A 19 -6.43 13.15 13.05
C GLY A 19 -7.25 11.85 13.03
N PRO A 20 -7.79 11.44 11.87
CA PRO A 20 -8.56 10.20 11.81
C PRO A 20 -7.70 9.02 12.29
N THR A 21 -8.29 8.15 13.11
CA THR A 21 -7.62 6.96 13.64
C THR A 21 -7.87 5.75 12.76
N TYR A 22 -6.96 4.78 12.84
CA TYR A 22 -7.05 3.49 12.18
C TYR A 22 -6.40 2.42 13.05
N LEU A 23 -6.74 1.17 12.81
CA LEU A 23 -6.14 0.02 13.46
C LEU A 23 -5.04 -0.56 12.57
N TRP A 24 -3.95 -1.00 13.20
CA TRP A 24 -2.79 -1.51 12.50
C TRP A 24 -2.20 -2.71 13.25
N ALA A 25 -1.78 -3.74 12.53
CA ALA A 25 -0.96 -4.82 13.07
C ALA A 25 0.08 -5.27 12.05
N PRO A 26 1.29 -5.65 12.49
CA PRO A 26 2.18 -6.44 11.66
C PRO A 26 1.61 -7.85 11.50
N CYS A 27 1.83 -8.46 10.34
CA CYS A 27 1.41 -9.83 10.05
C CYS A 27 2.55 -10.58 9.39
N GLN A 28 2.72 -11.84 9.79
CA GLN A 28 3.58 -12.78 9.07
C GLN A 28 2.73 -13.51 8.04
N ILE A 29 3.19 -13.51 6.80
CA ILE A 29 2.51 -14.19 5.69
C ILE A 29 3.34 -15.42 5.33
N PRO A 30 2.79 -16.64 5.43
CA PRO A 30 3.50 -17.83 4.98
C PRO A 30 3.88 -17.70 3.50
N THR A 31 5.13 -18.01 3.14
CA THR A 31 5.64 -17.87 1.77
C THR A 31 4.77 -18.65 0.76
N GLU A 32 4.27 -19.82 1.16
CA GLU A 32 3.34 -20.63 0.36
C GLU A 32 1.98 -19.96 0.16
N ALA A 33 1.51 -19.18 1.15
CA ALA A 33 0.25 -18.45 1.03
C ALA A 33 0.38 -17.30 0.03
N PHE A 34 1.50 -16.57 0.06
CA PHE A 34 1.80 -15.55 -0.96
C PHE A 34 1.89 -16.17 -2.36
N SER A 35 2.61 -17.30 -2.50
CA SER A 35 2.79 -17.96 -3.80
C SER A 35 1.46 -18.46 -4.40
N ALA A 36 0.55 -18.94 -3.55
CA ALA A 36 -0.77 -19.41 -3.96
C ALA A 36 -1.83 -18.28 -4.05
N LEU A 37 -1.50 -17.06 -3.62
CA LEU A 37 -2.44 -15.94 -3.52
C LEU A 37 -3.19 -15.65 -4.83
N PRO A 38 -2.55 -15.62 -6.02
CA PRO A 38 -3.26 -15.34 -7.26
C PRO A 38 -4.31 -16.39 -7.61
N GLU A 39 -4.03 -17.67 -7.34
CA GLU A 39 -4.96 -18.78 -7.61
C GLU A 39 -6.11 -18.80 -6.60
N ARG A 40 -5.81 -18.59 -5.31
CA ARG A 40 -6.80 -18.50 -4.25
C ARG A 40 -7.74 -17.30 -4.44
N ALA A 41 -7.20 -16.14 -4.83
CA ALA A 41 -8.01 -14.96 -5.14
C ALA A 41 -8.98 -15.21 -6.30
N GLN A 42 -8.52 -15.84 -7.39
CA GLN A 42 -9.39 -16.24 -8.51
C GLN A 42 -10.47 -17.24 -8.07
N THR A 43 -10.13 -18.22 -7.23
CA THR A 43 -11.10 -19.18 -6.68
C THR A 43 -12.20 -18.48 -5.88
N LEU A 44 -11.86 -17.41 -5.16
CA LEU A 44 -12.80 -16.56 -4.43
C LEU A 44 -13.45 -15.46 -5.30
N SER A 45 -13.20 -15.46 -6.62
CA SER A 45 -13.68 -14.43 -7.55
C SER A 45 -13.26 -13.00 -7.16
N ILE A 46 -12.10 -12.85 -6.52
CA ILE A 46 -11.52 -11.55 -6.19
C ILE A 46 -10.78 -11.04 -7.44
N PRO A 47 -11.17 -9.89 -8.01
CA PRO A 47 -10.50 -9.32 -9.17
C PRO A 47 -9.06 -8.90 -8.84
N ILE A 48 -8.17 -9.06 -9.82
CA ILE A 48 -6.73 -8.87 -9.66
C ILE A 48 -6.23 -7.84 -10.66
N ALA A 49 -5.42 -6.89 -10.19
CA ALA A 49 -4.57 -6.02 -11.00
C ALA A 49 -3.12 -6.45 -10.81
N ARG A 50 -2.46 -6.88 -11.88
CA ARG A 50 -1.05 -7.29 -11.86
C ARG A 50 -0.21 -6.32 -12.66
N PHE A 51 0.85 -5.78 -12.07
CA PHE A 51 1.80 -5.00 -12.85
C PHE A 51 2.69 -5.93 -13.68
N LEU A 52 2.79 -5.64 -14.98
CA LEU A 52 3.62 -6.36 -15.94
C LEU A 52 4.80 -5.48 -16.36
N PRO A 53 6.01 -5.69 -15.80
CA PRO A 53 7.18 -4.87 -16.09
C PRO A 53 7.49 -4.76 -17.58
N GLU A 54 7.31 -5.84 -18.33
CA GLU A 54 7.56 -5.90 -19.78
C GLU A 54 6.59 -5.05 -20.61
N LYS A 55 5.38 -4.78 -20.08
CA LYS A 55 4.39 -3.89 -20.71
C LYS A 55 4.41 -2.49 -20.10
N GLY A 56 5.06 -2.32 -18.95
CA GLY A 56 5.01 -1.08 -18.17
C GLY A 56 3.58 -0.66 -17.75
N ALA A 57 2.67 -1.64 -17.60
CA ALA A 57 1.23 -1.42 -17.43
C ALA A 57 0.59 -2.50 -16.55
N LEU A 58 -0.64 -2.22 -16.08
CA LEU A 58 -1.46 -3.19 -15.36
C LEU A 58 -2.18 -4.13 -16.32
N GLU A 59 -2.24 -5.40 -15.94
CA GLU A 59 -3.14 -6.41 -16.48
C GLU A 59 -4.23 -6.71 -15.46
N PHE A 60 -5.48 -6.78 -15.93
CA PHE A 60 -6.64 -7.02 -15.08
C PHE A 60 -7.20 -8.41 -15.32
N LEU A 61 -7.54 -9.12 -14.24
CA LEU A 61 -8.22 -10.40 -14.24
C LEU A 61 -9.50 -10.29 -13.41
N GLY A 62 -10.65 -10.63 -13.98
CA GLY A 62 -11.95 -10.47 -13.33
C GLY A 62 -12.46 -9.02 -13.28
N ALA A 63 -11.81 -8.09 -13.98
CA ALA A 63 -12.24 -6.71 -14.20
C ALA A 63 -11.69 -6.23 -15.56
N ALA A 64 -12.36 -5.26 -16.20
CA ALA A 64 -11.92 -4.65 -17.46
C ALA A 64 -10.84 -3.60 -17.26
N ASP A 65 -10.90 -2.86 -16.15
CA ASP A 65 -9.96 -1.80 -15.80
C ASP A 65 -9.86 -1.59 -14.28
N GLU A 66 -9.05 -0.61 -13.87
CA GLU A 66 -8.84 -0.29 -12.47
C GLU A 66 -10.10 0.31 -11.79
N THR A 67 -10.96 0.98 -12.55
CA THR A 67 -12.20 1.55 -12.02
C THR A 67 -13.17 0.44 -11.66
N GLU A 68 -13.34 -0.55 -12.54
CA GLU A 68 -14.17 -1.72 -12.25
C GLU A 68 -13.60 -2.54 -11.08
N LEU A 69 -12.28 -2.79 -11.07
CA LEU A 69 -11.62 -3.49 -9.98
C LEU A 69 -11.86 -2.81 -8.62
N LEU A 70 -11.70 -1.49 -8.57
CA LEU A 70 -11.92 -0.71 -7.34
C LEU A 70 -13.39 -0.52 -7.00
N SER A 71 -14.34 -0.81 -7.90
CA SER A 71 -15.77 -0.79 -7.58
C SER A 71 -16.23 -2.02 -6.78
N GLY A 72 -15.43 -3.09 -6.80
CA GLY A 72 -15.70 -4.32 -6.05
C GLY A 72 -15.51 -4.18 -4.53
N ASN A 73 -16.14 -5.10 -3.80
CA ASN A 73 -15.98 -5.20 -2.34
C ASN A 73 -14.62 -5.79 -1.95
N ALA A 74 -13.98 -6.58 -2.82
CA ALA A 74 -12.63 -7.08 -2.60
C ALA A 74 -11.82 -6.93 -3.87
N PHE A 75 -10.52 -6.65 -3.75
CA PHE A 75 -9.62 -6.49 -4.87
C PHE A 75 -8.18 -6.78 -4.46
N LEU A 76 -7.38 -7.28 -5.40
CA LEU A 76 -5.97 -7.62 -5.17
C LEU A 76 -5.06 -6.92 -6.18
N TYR A 77 -4.02 -6.25 -5.70
CA TYR A 77 -2.90 -5.79 -6.50
C TYR A 77 -1.68 -6.69 -6.29
N LEU A 78 -1.00 -7.02 -7.38
CA LEU A 78 0.24 -7.79 -7.40
C LEU A 78 1.30 -7.04 -8.19
N ASP A 79 2.49 -6.88 -7.63
CA ASP A 79 3.60 -6.18 -8.26
C ASP A 79 4.95 -6.76 -7.82
N GLY A 80 5.44 -7.74 -8.57
CA GLY A 80 6.64 -8.50 -8.20
C GLY A 80 6.43 -9.20 -6.85
N GLU A 81 7.26 -8.86 -5.87
CA GLU A 81 7.15 -9.36 -4.49
C GLU A 81 6.12 -8.59 -3.65
N PHE A 82 5.55 -7.49 -4.14
CA PHE A 82 4.63 -6.67 -3.37
C PHE A 82 3.17 -7.00 -3.68
N PHE A 83 2.32 -6.91 -2.68
CA PHE A 83 0.88 -7.04 -2.84
C PHE A 83 0.09 -6.06 -1.99
N LEU A 84 -1.15 -5.82 -2.40
CA LEU A 84 -2.17 -5.13 -1.60
C LEU A 84 -3.52 -5.79 -1.86
N LEU A 85 -4.09 -6.39 -0.82
CA LEU A 85 -5.46 -6.90 -0.80
C LEU A 85 -6.33 -5.89 -0.04
N GLY A 86 -7.36 -5.36 -0.68
CA GLY A 86 -8.36 -4.50 -0.04
C GLY A 86 -9.71 -5.18 0.01
N ILE A 87 -10.39 -5.07 1.15
CA ILE A 87 -11.75 -5.58 1.39
C ILE A 87 -12.57 -4.44 2.00
N ARG A 88 -13.73 -4.14 1.42
CA ARG A 88 -14.65 -3.07 1.83
C ARG A 88 -15.95 -3.64 2.35
N GLU A 89 -16.35 -3.17 3.52
CA GLU A 89 -17.53 -3.64 4.24
C GLU A 89 -18.25 -2.43 4.84
N GLY A 90 -19.26 -1.93 4.14
CA GLY A 90 -19.95 -0.71 4.53
C GLY A 90 -19.01 0.48 4.57
N THR A 91 -18.83 1.08 5.74
CA THR A 91 -17.91 2.22 5.97
C THR A 91 -16.48 1.80 6.30
N TRP A 92 -16.23 0.51 6.43
CA TRP A 92 -14.92 -0.04 6.81
C TRP A 92 -14.15 -0.56 5.61
N THR A 93 -12.84 -0.38 5.65
CA THR A 93 -11.90 -0.98 4.71
C THR A 93 -10.82 -1.69 5.50
N THR A 94 -10.59 -2.96 5.15
CA THR A 94 -9.47 -3.77 5.61
C THR A 94 -8.47 -3.89 4.47
N ILE A 95 -7.23 -3.47 4.71
CA ILE A 95 -6.11 -3.62 3.78
C ILE A 95 -5.09 -4.55 4.40
N LEU A 96 -4.69 -5.58 3.66
CA LEU A 96 -3.48 -6.34 3.94
C LEU A 96 -2.49 -6.07 2.81
N ARG A 97 -1.34 -5.49 3.13
CA ARG A 97 -0.33 -5.13 2.13
C ARG A 97 1.07 -5.46 2.63
N GLY A 98 1.95 -5.82 1.72
CA GLY A 98 3.29 -6.25 2.11
C GLY A 98 4.01 -7.01 1.02
N LYS A 99 4.85 -7.95 1.45
CA LYS A 99 5.66 -8.84 0.62
C LYS A 99 5.71 -10.24 1.25
N PRO A 100 6.39 -11.24 0.66
CA PRO A 100 6.62 -12.51 1.32
C PRO A 100 7.16 -12.32 2.74
N ASP A 101 6.65 -13.13 3.68
CA ASP A 101 7.06 -13.20 5.08
C ASP A 101 6.73 -11.97 5.95
N SER A 102 6.30 -10.84 5.35
CA SER A 102 6.00 -9.63 6.10
C SER A 102 4.91 -8.78 5.43
N ALA A 103 3.83 -8.55 6.15
CA ALA A 103 2.76 -7.65 5.77
C ALA A 103 2.32 -6.77 6.94
N GLU A 104 1.51 -5.77 6.62
CA GLU A 104 0.75 -4.99 7.58
C GLU A 104 -0.74 -5.12 7.29
N LEU A 105 -1.49 -5.37 8.34
CA LEU A 105 -2.95 -5.29 8.37
C LEU A 105 -3.33 -3.88 8.82
N VAL A 106 -4.16 -3.22 8.03
CA VAL A 106 -4.66 -1.86 8.26
C VAL A 106 -6.17 -1.89 8.18
N ILE A 107 -6.86 -1.37 9.19
CA ILE A 107 -8.32 -1.30 9.22
C ILE A 107 -8.73 0.13 9.54
N PHE A 108 -9.50 0.76 8.65
CA PHE A 108 -9.96 2.13 8.82
C PHE A 108 -11.41 2.26 8.35
N GLY A 109 -12.13 3.21 8.95
CA GLY A 109 -13.55 3.42 8.70
C GLY A 109 -14.16 4.36 9.72
N THR A 110 -15.46 4.55 9.63
CA THR A 110 -16.23 5.40 10.57
C THR A 110 -17.22 4.55 11.36
N GLY A 111 -17.38 4.90 12.64
CA GLY A 111 -18.26 4.20 13.58
C GLY A 111 -17.51 3.25 14.51
N SER A 112 -18.24 2.37 15.20
CA SER A 112 -17.65 1.29 16.00
C SER A 112 -17.35 0.09 15.09
N PRO A 113 -16.17 -0.54 15.19
CA PRO A 113 -15.87 -1.72 14.42
C PRO A 113 -16.79 -2.87 14.85
N GLU A 114 -17.69 -3.29 13.97
CA GLU A 114 -18.45 -4.53 14.14
C GLU A 114 -17.56 -5.73 13.80
N ILE A 115 -18.08 -6.95 13.96
CA ILE A 115 -17.38 -8.16 13.50
C ILE A 115 -17.19 -8.03 11.98
N LEU A 116 -15.96 -7.78 11.55
CA LEU A 116 -15.62 -7.63 10.13
C LEU A 116 -15.56 -9.01 9.47
N SER A 117 -16.32 -9.21 8.40
CA SER A 117 -16.25 -10.44 7.59
C SER A 117 -14.96 -10.53 6.78
N SER A 118 -14.16 -9.47 6.75
CA SER A 118 -12.91 -9.38 6.02
C SER A 118 -11.90 -10.40 6.52
N PHE A 119 -11.91 -10.70 7.83
CA PHE A 119 -11.09 -11.76 8.41
C PHE A 119 -11.40 -13.14 7.83
N ALA A 120 -12.66 -13.46 7.51
CA ALA A 120 -13.00 -14.73 6.89
C ALA A 120 -12.42 -14.86 5.47
N ILE A 121 -12.33 -13.75 4.71
CA ILE A 121 -11.66 -13.73 3.41
C ILE A 121 -10.16 -13.90 3.58
N LEU A 122 -9.55 -13.20 4.54
CA LEU A 122 -8.11 -13.33 4.82
C LEU A 122 -7.74 -14.75 5.27
N GLU A 123 -8.57 -15.39 6.10
CA GLU A 123 -8.45 -16.81 6.47
C GLU A 123 -8.59 -17.74 5.26
N ALA A 124 -9.60 -17.52 4.41
CA ALA A 124 -9.82 -18.35 3.21
C ALA A 124 -8.66 -18.25 2.20
N LEU A 125 -7.99 -17.10 2.14
CA LEU A 125 -6.77 -16.90 1.36
C LEU A 125 -5.52 -17.47 2.04
N GLY A 126 -5.62 -17.91 3.30
CA GLY A 126 -4.53 -18.42 4.11
C GLY A 126 -3.51 -17.35 4.52
N LEU A 127 -3.95 -16.09 4.63
CA LEU A 127 -3.09 -14.94 4.90
C LEU A 127 -3.02 -14.56 6.39
N LEU A 128 -3.79 -15.24 7.25
CA LEU A 128 -3.74 -15.04 8.69
C LEU A 128 -3.12 -16.26 9.38
N PRO A 129 -2.33 -16.05 10.45
CA PRO A 129 -1.82 -17.14 11.26
C PRO A 129 -2.98 -17.91 11.89
N TRP A 130 -2.97 -19.23 11.74
CA TRP A 130 -4.07 -20.06 12.20
C TRP A 130 -4.06 -20.19 13.73
N GLY A 131 -5.14 -19.75 14.38
CA GLY A 131 -5.33 -19.91 15.82
C GLY A 131 -4.57 -18.91 16.70
N GLU A 132 -3.96 -17.88 16.10
CA GLU A 132 -3.29 -16.81 16.83
C GLU A 132 -4.16 -15.55 16.88
N ALA A 133 -4.12 -14.85 18.02
CA ALA A 133 -4.76 -13.56 18.16
C ALA A 133 -3.89 -12.48 17.51
N ILE A 134 -4.49 -11.62 16.69
CA ILE A 134 -3.81 -10.45 16.12
C ILE A 134 -4.11 -9.24 17.00
N GLU A 135 -3.05 -8.70 17.62
CA GLU A 135 -3.15 -7.48 18.40
C GLU A 135 -3.13 -6.25 17.48
N LEU A 136 -4.26 -5.55 17.42
CA LEU A 136 -4.41 -4.32 16.64
C LEU A 136 -4.03 -3.12 17.51
N ALA A 137 -3.05 -2.35 17.06
CA ALA A 137 -2.68 -1.07 17.63
C ALA A 137 -3.48 0.07 16.97
N GLU A 138 -4.04 0.98 17.77
CA GLU A 138 -4.61 2.22 17.26
C GLU A 138 -3.49 3.17 16.84
N LYS A 139 -3.62 3.75 15.64
CA LYS A 139 -2.73 4.76 15.07
C LYS A 139 -3.54 5.95 14.59
N THR A 140 -2.89 7.11 14.55
CA THR A 140 -3.50 8.37 14.12
C THR A 140 -2.86 8.83 12.81
N VAL A 141 -3.67 9.23 11.83
CA VAL A 141 -3.17 9.93 10.65
C VAL A 141 -2.74 11.35 11.05
N PRO A 142 -1.48 11.75 10.80
CA PRO A 142 -1.01 13.09 11.12
C PRO A 142 -1.80 14.17 10.37
N LEU A 143 -2.23 15.23 11.06
CA LEU A 143 -2.91 16.38 10.45
C LEU A 143 -1.99 17.23 9.56
N LYS A 144 -0.68 17.10 9.73
CA LYS A 144 0.36 17.75 8.93
C LYS A 144 1.30 16.69 8.40
N LEU A 145 1.85 16.91 7.21
CA LEU A 145 2.86 16.04 6.63
C LEU A 145 4.08 15.95 7.57
N PRO A 146 4.37 14.78 8.19
CA PRO A 146 5.57 14.62 8.99
C PRO A 146 6.81 14.80 8.13
N ALA A 147 7.86 15.38 8.73
CA ALA A 147 9.18 15.31 8.11
C ALA A 147 9.64 13.85 8.03
N PRO A 148 10.32 13.45 6.94
CA PRO A 148 11.00 12.16 6.89
C PRO A 148 12.05 12.05 8.01
N PRO A 149 12.36 10.82 8.48
CA PRO A 149 13.47 10.57 9.39
C PRO A 149 14.80 11.10 8.83
N GLU A 150 15.73 11.42 9.73
CA GLU A 150 17.07 11.84 9.34
C GLU A 150 17.75 10.81 8.42
N GLY A 151 18.40 11.29 7.37
CA GLY A 151 19.04 10.45 6.35
C GLY A 151 18.09 9.89 5.29
N LEU A 152 16.76 10.02 5.44
CA LEU A 152 15.80 9.62 4.42
C LEU A 152 15.48 10.78 3.47
N LYS A 153 15.98 10.69 2.23
CA LYS A 153 15.90 11.77 1.23
C LYS A 153 14.58 11.72 0.44
N LEU A 154 13.46 11.76 1.14
CA LEU A 154 12.11 11.80 0.55
C LEU A 154 11.45 13.15 0.79
N ASP A 155 10.64 13.60 -0.15
CA ASP A 155 9.67 14.66 0.09
C ASP A 155 8.66 14.23 1.18
N PRO A 156 8.23 15.13 2.09
CA PRO A 156 7.25 14.82 3.13
C PRO A 156 5.94 14.19 2.61
N ILE A 157 5.50 14.55 1.40
CA ILE A 157 4.31 13.94 0.78
C ILE A 157 4.55 12.45 0.51
N LEU A 158 5.70 12.09 -0.06
CA LEU A 158 6.05 10.70 -0.36
C LEU A 158 6.29 9.90 0.92
N TRP A 159 6.91 10.50 1.94
CA TRP A 159 7.05 9.86 3.24
C TRP A 159 5.68 9.59 3.90
N THR A 160 4.77 10.55 3.82
CA THR A 160 3.41 10.38 4.34
C THR A 160 2.65 9.31 3.57
N LEU A 161 2.81 9.24 2.24
CA LEU A 161 2.22 8.19 1.41
C LEU A 161 2.61 6.80 1.91
N VAL A 162 3.89 6.54 2.17
CA VAL A 162 4.39 5.23 2.64
C VAL A 162 3.62 4.77 3.88
N GLY A 163 3.43 5.66 4.86
CA GLY A 163 2.75 5.35 6.12
C GLY A 163 1.22 5.51 6.11
N HIS A 164 0.62 5.97 5.01
CA HIS A 164 -0.81 6.29 5.00
C HIS A 164 -1.66 5.01 4.99
N PRO A 165 -2.78 4.94 5.74
CA PRO A 165 -3.64 3.75 5.76
C PRO A 165 -4.28 3.47 4.39
N ASP A 166 -4.67 4.51 3.67
CA ASP A 166 -5.24 4.40 2.32
C ASP A 166 -4.30 5.07 1.28
N TRP A 167 -3.48 4.27 0.60
CA TRP A 167 -2.57 4.78 -0.43
C TRP A 167 -3.31 5.40 -1.63
N PHE A 168 -4.50 4.90 -1.96
CA PHE A 168 -5.22 5.33 -3.15
C PHE A 168 -5.93 6.66 -2.92
N ALA A 169 -6.62 6.80 -1.77
CA ALA A 169 -7.18 8.08 -1.38
C ALA A 169 -6.09 9.14 -1.23
N PHE A 170 -4.99 8.83 -0.54
CA PHE A 170 -3.89 9.78 -0.37
C PHE A 170 -3.30 10.22 -1.71
N SER A 171 -3.03 9.28 -2.62
CA SER A 171 -2.49 9.60 -3.94
C SER A 171 -3.42 10.53 -4.72
N ARG A 172 -4.73 10.26 -4.71
CA ARG A 172 -5.73 11.13 -5.34
C ARG A 172 -5.74 12.53 -4.71
N ASP A 173 -5.79 12.60 -3.38
CA ASP A 173 -5.97 13.86 -2.66
C ASP A 173 -4.73 14.77 -2.76
N TYR A 174 -3.54 14.20 -2.97
CA TYR A 174 -2.28 14.92 -3.20
C TYR A 174 -1.85 14.98 -4.68
N GLY A 175 -2.70 14.53 -5.62
CA GLY A 175 -2.41 14.58 -7.05
C GLY A 175 -1.21 13.73 -7.49
N LEU A 176 -0.92 12.65 -6.78
CA LEU A 176 0.15 11.71 -7.13
C LEU A 176 -0.32 10.76 -8.23
N GLU A 177 0.46 10.70 -9.31
CA GLU A 177 0.23 9.76 -10.40
C GLU A 177 0.59 8.33 -9.97
N ARG A 178 -0.38 7.42 -10.09
CA ARG A 178 -0.27 6.03 -9.64
C ARG A 178 -0.60 5.05 -10.76
N ALA A 179 0.05 3.90 -10.76
CA ALA A 179 -0.35 2.71 -11.53
C ALA A 179 -0.29 1.50 -10.61
N GLY A 180 -1.44 1.04 -10.12
CA GLY A 180 -1.50 -0.01 -9.11
C GLY A 180 -0.79 0.42 -7.83
N ILE A 181 0.05 -0.42 -7.23
CA ILE A 181 0.79 0.00 -6.02
C ILE A 181 2.09 0.74 -6.32
N ARG A 182 2.29 1.19 -7.58
CA ARG A 182 3.42 2.05 -7.97
C ARG A 182 3.01 3.51 -8.02
N VAL A 183 3.93 4.38 -7.64
CA VAL A 183 3.79 5.83 -7.74
C VAL A 183 4.89 6.40 -8.65
N ARG A 184 4.53 7.40 -9.45
CA ARG A 184 5.48 8.13 -10.28
C ARG A 184 6.23 9.15 -9.43
N VAL A 185 7.57 9.12 -9.50
CA VAL A 185 8.45 10.02 -8.74
C VAL A 185 9.62 10.50 -9.59
N VAL A 186 10.25 11.58 -9.14
CA VAL A 186 11.52 12.09 -9.68
C VAL A 186 12.56 12.05 -8.58
N ALA A 187 13.67 11.36 -8.85
CA ALA A 187 14.86 11.35 -8.00
C ALA A 187 15.92 12.30 -8.58
N GLU A 188 16.40 13.25 -7.76
CA GLU A 188 17.57 14.06 -8.07
C GLU A 188 18.83 13.29 -7.69
N LEU A 189 19.80 13.25 -8.61
CA LEU A 189 20.95 12.37 -8.51
C LEU A 189 22.25 13.14 -8.22
N GLN A 190 23.17 12.46 -7.53
CA GLN A 190 24.57 12.81 -7.32
C GLN A 190 25.52 11.69 -7.72
N GLY A 191 25.00 10.69 -8.45
CA GLY A 191 25.72 9.51 -8.90
C GLY A 191 24.78 8.56 -9.63
N SER A 192 25.28 7.37 -9.96
CA SER A 192 24.47 6.32 -10.57
C SER A 192 23.60 5.63 -9.51
N LEU A 193 22.29 5.53 -9.78
CA LEU A 193 21.37 4.74 -8.96
C LEU A 193 21.81 3.28 -8.89
N SER A 194 21.52 2.63 -7.77
CA SER A 194 21.66 1.19 -7.64
C SER A 194 20.94 0.43 -8.75
N GLN A 195 21.54 -0.66 -9.24
CA GLN A 195 20.94 -1.57 -10.23
C GLN A 195 19.60 -2.15 -9.75
N ALA A 196 19.35 -2.19 -8.44
CA ALA A 196 18.07 -2.59 -7.88
C ALA A 196 16.88 -1.72 -8.39
N PHE A 197 17.16 -0.51 -8.87
CA PHE A 197 16.13 0.41 -9.37
C PHE A 197 15.96 0.41 -10.89
N GLU A 198 16.80 -0.30 -11.64
CA GLU A 198 16.84 -0.23 -13.11
C GLU A 198 15.47 -0.56 -13.74
N GLY A 199 14.78 -1.58 -13.21
CA GLY A 199 13.44 -1.98 -13.68
C GLY A 199 12.30 -1.00 -13.38
N TYR A 200 12.57 0.08 -12.65
CA TYR A 200 11.58 1.11 -12.31
C TYR A 200 11.84 2.44 -13.03
N ILE A 201 13.01 2.61 -13.65
CA ILE A 201 13.39 3.85 -14.33
C ILE A 201 12.61 3.97 -15.65
N ARG A 202 11.85 5.05 -15.81
CA ARG A 202 11.17 5.40 -17.08
C ARG A 202 12.05 6.25 -17.98
N SER A 203 12.80 7.15 -17.37
CA SER A 203 13.80 7.98 -18.07
C SER A 203 14.86 8.41 -17.07
N SER A 204 16.09 8.63 -17.55
CA SER A 204 17.17 9.12 -16.70
C SER A 204 18.12 10.00 -17.50
N THR A 205 18.66 11.00 -16.81
CA THR A 205 19.75 11.88 -17.20
C THR A 205 20.84 11.80 -16.14
N GLU A 206 21.95 12.51 -16.31
CA GLU A 206 23.04 12.54 -15.33
C GLU A 206 22.60 12.98 -13.92
N ASN A 207 21.59 13.84 -13.83
CA ASN A 207 21.19 14.48 -12.56
C ASN A 207 19.75 14.17 -12.12
N LEU A 208 18.96 13.49 -12.95
CA LEU A 208 17.55 13.20 -12.69
C LEU A 208 17.20 11.80 -13.19
N ALA A 209 16.42 11.06 -12.41
CA ALA A 209 15.72 9.88 -12.87
C ALA A 209 14.22 10.01 -12.58
N GLU A 210 13.40 9.72 -13.58
CA GLU A 210 11.97 9.52 -13.39
C GLU A 210 11.71 8.02 -13.20
N LEU A 211 10.98 7.67 -12.14
CA LEU A 211 10.68 6.28 -11.80
C LEU A 211 9.18 6.07 -11.64
N LEU A 212 8.71 4.88 -12.03
CA LEU A 212 7.44 4.33 -11.61
C LEU A 212 7.74 3.16 -10.67
N ILE A 213 7.75 3.44 -9.37
CA ILE A 213 8.30 2.55 -8.34
C ILE A 213 7.19 2.10 -7.36
N PRO A 214 7.20 0.83 -6.90
CA PRO A 214 6.33 0.38 -5.82
C PRO A 214 6.44 1.29 -4.59
N ILE A 215 5.30 1.70 -4.02
CA ILE A 215 5.24 2.55 -2.82
C ILE A 215 6.11 1.99 -1.67
N PRO A 216 6.13 0.67 -1.40
CA PRO A 216 7.01 0.08 -0.37
C PRO A 216 8.50 0.31 -0.58
N LEU A 217 8.97 0.58 -1.81
CA LEU A 217 10.39 0.78 -2.13
C LEU A 217 10.85 2.24 -2.07
N LEU A 218 9.94 3.19 -1.79
CA LEU A 218 10.31 4.60 -1.63
C LEU A 218 11.35 4.82 -0.53
N PRO A 219 11.26 4.18 0.66
CA PRO A 219 12.26 4.35 1.70
C PRO A 219 13.67 3.91 1.27
N GLU A 220 13.77 2.82 0.53
CA GLU A 220 15.01 2.27 -0.02
C GLU A 220 15.60 3.21 -1.06
N LEU A 221 14.78 3.75 -1.95
CA LEU A 221 15.20 4.76 -2.93
C LEU A 221 15.72 6.03 -2.23
N GLY A 222 15.02 6.51 -1.20
CA GLY A 222 15.43 7.68 -0.42
C GLY A 222 16.71 7.48 0.40
N LYS A 223 17.11 6.23 0.66
CA LYS A 223 18.36 5.88 1.34
C LYS A 223 19.54 5.70 0.38
N ASP A 224 19.29 5.60 -0.93
CA ASP A 224 20.35 5.38 -1.91
C ASP A 224 21.40 6.52 -1.83
N PRO A 225 22.71 6.19 -1.76
CA PRO A 225 23.78 7.19 -1.71
C PRO A 225 23.81 8.12 -2.94
N ALA A 226 23.35 7.65 -4.10
CA ALA A 226 23.28 8.40 -5.34
C ALA A 226 22.10 9.38 -5.41
N VAL A 227 21.14 9.28 -4.49
CA VAL A 227 19.99 10.20 -4.42
C VAL A 227 20.33 11.43 -3.58
N LYS A 228 19.93 12.62 -4.03
CA LYS A 228 19.90 13.88 -3.26
C LYS A 228 18.55 14.08 -2.59
N ILE A 229 17.47 13.89 -3.36
CA ILE A 229 16.08 13.96 -2.90
C ILE A 229 15.17 13.23 -3.90
N VAL A 230 14.12 12.58 -3.40
CA VAL A 230 13.01 12.05 -4.21
C VAL A 230 11.78 12.88 -3.96
N ARG A 231 11.10 13.32 -5.02
CA ARG A 231 9.90 14.15 -4.94
C ARG A 231 8.85 13.75 -5.97
N PRO A 232 7.57 14.11 -5.76
CA PRO A 232 6.58 14.02 -6.82
C PRO A 232 7.05 14.78 -8.08
N PRO A 233 6.64 14.35 -9.28
CA PRO A 233 6.93 15.10 -10.50
C PRO A 233 6.40 16.53 -10.39
N PHE A 234 7.13 17.49 -10.96
CA PHE A 234 6.64 18.86 -11.02
C PHE A 234 5.45 18.93 -11.97
N VAL A 235 4.31 19.39 -11.46
CA VAL A 235 3.15 19.77 -12.28
C VAL A 235 3.20 21.29 -12.46
N PRO A 236 3.55 21.81 -13.65
CA PRO A 236 3.47 23.24 -13.91
C PRO A 236 2.03 23.68 -13.69
N HIS A 237 1.82 24.76 -12.92
CA HIS A 237 0.51 25.40 -12.94
C HIS A 237 0.27 25.90 -14.38
N PRO A 238 -0.92 25.70 -14.97
CA PRO A 238 -1.24 26.38 -16.20
C PRO A 238 -1.04 27.87 -15.96
N LEU A 239 -0.18 28.50 -16.78
CA LEU A 239 -0.10 29.95 -16.85
C LEU A 239 -1.50 30.40 -17.29
N GLY A 240 -2.32 30.85 -16.34
CA GLY A 240 -3.63 31.39 -16.63
C GLY A 240 -3.48 32.51 -17.65
N GLY A 241 -4.10 32.31 -18.82
CA GLY A 241 -4.39 33.33 -19.81
C GLY A 241 -5.86 33.69 -19.76
#